data_AF-A0A1X7SDR9-F1
#
_entry.id   AF-A0A1X7SDR9-F1
#
_cell.length_a   1.000
_cell.length_b   1.000
_cell.length_c   1.000
_cell.angle_alpha   90.00
_cell.angle_beta   90.00
_cell.angle_gamma   90.00
#
_symmetry.space_group_name_H-M   'P 1'
#
loop_
_entity.id
_entity.type
_entity.pdbx_description
1 polymer ?
#
loop_
_entity_poly.entity_id
_entity_poly.type
_entity_poly.pdbx_seq_one_letter_code
_entity_poly.pdbx_strand_id
1 'polypeptide(L)'
;MAGKGGECSGVQSEFYSISFQNEEKEEEPTFIEQPPDRFNCLICHCVMREPHIVTCCSRKMCHDCIQRVHISGQPCPYCREPNFNSFLERQLNSEILDLIVRCTHHNNGCEWVGELRDLKKHTNPVDGSCRFVKVKCPFGCPVAYLRKNAIDHESICTNLPPEKQVKRITGQFKDELKVTLSQFQELYKSESAHVKELTTQLEALKESHKKEQQHQEKMKYQFEAEKKQLLEESKQQIALLFESLRAEFNQQMKIKNEEHQQQMMQMQKEFEKKERERSEAVNKQLAELKEKEDK
;
A
#
# COMPACT_ATOMS: atom_id res chain seq x y z
N MET A 1 4.30 -57.65 -18.40
CA MET A 1 5.61 -58.01 -18.96
C MET A 1 6.15 -56.77 -19.65
N ALA A 2 7.12 -56.11 -19.03
CA ALA A 2 7.67 -54.82 -19.48
C ALA A 2 8.51 -55.01 -20.75
N GLY A 3 8.16 -54.32 -21.83
CA GLY A 3 8.92 -54.30 -23.09
C GLY A 3 10.11 -53.36 -22.95
N LYS A 4 11.31 -53.91 -23.13
CA LYS A 4 12.59 -53.18 -23.08
C LYS A 4 12.67 -52.22 -24.28
N GLY A 5 12.67 -50.92 -24.01
CA GLY A 5 13.19 -49.92 -24.94
C GLY A 5 14.69 -50.14 -25.10
N GLY A 6 15.12 -50.44 -26.33
CA GLY A 6 16.54 -50.59 -26.65
C GLY A 6 17.18 -49.21 -26.80
N GLU A 7 18.03 -48.83 -25.84
CA GLU A 7 18.95 -47.71 -26.00
C GLU A 7 20.04 -48.11 -27.01
N CYS A 8 20.16 -47.34 -28.09
CA CYS A 8 21.20 -47.57 -29.09
C CYS A 8 22.51 -46.90 -28.65
N SER A 9 23.47 -47.71 -28.21
CA SER A 9 24.83 -47.28 -27.88
C SER A 9 25.58 -46.87 -29.16
N GLY A 10 25.94 -45.60 -29.26
CA GLY A 10 26.74 -45.05 -30.36
C GLY A 10 28.16 -45.62 -30.36
N VAL A 11 28.55 -46.22 -31.49
CA VAL A 11 29.94 -46.57 -31.76
C VAL A 11 30.66 -45.32 -32.24
N GLN A 12 31.56 -44.79 -31.40
CA GLN A 12 32.45 -43.68 -31.73
C GLN A 12 33.47 -44.14 -32.79
N SER A 13 33.49 -43.45 -33.93
CA SER A 13 34.55 -43.53 -34.92
C SER A 13 35.40 -42.28 -34.78
N GLU A 14 36.60 -42.41 -34.25
CA GLU A 14 37.58 -41.33 -34.18
C GLU A 14 38.25 -41.11 -35.55
N PHE A 15 38.68 -39.86 -35.77
CA PHE A 15 39.47 -39.30 -36.88
C PHE A 15 38.73 -38.74 -38.10
N TYR A 16 38.43 -37.42 -38.06
CA TYR A 16 39.30 -36.42 -38.71
C TYR A 16 39.01 -35.01 -38.14
N SER A 17 40.05 -34.29 -37.71
CA SER A 17 39.97 -32.97 -37.08
C SER A 17 39.98 -31.85 -38.11
N ILE A 18 38.88 -31.09 -38.24
CA ILE A 18 38.88 -29.65 -38.56
C ILE A 18 37.73 -29.00 -37.77
N SER A 19 38.08 -28.00 -36.98
CA SER A 19 37.24 -27.25 -36.02
C SER A 19 35.92 -26.72 -36.57
N PHE A 20 34.79 -27.21 -36.03
CA PHE A 20 33.50 -26.50 -35.99
C PHE A 20 32.78 -26.79 -34.67
N GLN A 21 32.13 -25.75 -34.16
CA GLN A 21 31.55 -25.64 -32.82
C GLN A 21 30.27 -26.49 -32.66
N ASN A 22 30.13 -27.13 -31.50
CA ASN A 22 28.90 -27.71 -30.93
C ASN A 22 28.02 -28.54 -31.88
N GLU A 23 28.36 -29.82 -32.04
CA GLU A 23 27.36 -30.82 -32.43
C GLU A 23 26.36 -30.98 -31.27
N GLU A 24 25.26 -30.20 -31.30
CA GLU A 24 24.05 -30.57 -30.57
C GLU A 24 23.65 -31.94 -31.11
N LYS A 25 23.86 -32.97 -30.29
CA LYS A 25 23.48 -34.36 -30.58
C LYS A 25 22.00 -34.36 -30.99
N GLU A 26 21.71 -34.56 -32.27
CA GLU A 26 20.32 -34.67 -32.75
C GLU A 26 19.66 -35.80 -31.94
N GLU A 27 18.73 -35.42 -31.06
CA GLU A 27 17.98 -36.39 -30.26
C GLU A 27 17.13 -37.26 -31.20
N GLU A 28 17.17 -38.57 -31.00
CA GLU A 28 16.42 -39.49 -31.87
C GLU A 28 14.91 -39.34 -31.67
N PRO A 29 14.10 -39.45 -32.75
CA PRO A 29 12.66 -39.35 -32.65
C PRO A 29 12.09 -40.48 -31.80
N THR A 30 11.13 -40.16 -30.94
CA THR A 30 10.41 -41.17 -30.16
C THR A 30 9.19 -41.64 -30.93
N PHE A 31 9.18 -42.90 -31.38
CA PHE A 31 8.04 -43.51 -32.05
C PHE A 31 6.89 -43.76 -31.06
N ILE A 32 5.64 -43.49 -31.48
CA ILE A 32 4.46 -43.76 -30.64
C ILE A 32 4.14 -45.25 -30.61
N GLU A 33 4.14 -45.87 -31.77
CA GLU A 33 3.98 -47.31 -31.93
C GLU A 33 5.32 -47.92 -32.25
N GLN A 34 5.58 -49.13 -31.76
CA GLN A 34 6.81 -49.84 -32.06
C GLN A 34 6.88 -50.12 -33.58
N PRO A 35 7.89 -49.59 -34.29
CA PRO A 35 8.04 -49.86 -35.72
C PRO A 35 8.25 -51.35 -35.98
N PRO A 36 7.67 -51.92 -37.06
CA PRO A 36 7.90 -53.31 -37.43
C PRO A 36 9.37 -53.62 -37.64
N ASP A 37 9.83 -54.81 -37.21
CA ASP A 37 11.24 -55.22 -37.32
C ASP A 37 11.78 -55.20 -38.77
N ARG A 38 10.91 -55.33 -39.78
CA ARG A 38 11.27 -55.20 -41.20
C ARG A 38 11.81 -53.81 -41.57
N PHE A 39 11.60 -52.80 -40.73
CA PHE A 39 12.12 -51.44 -40.90
C PHE A 39 13.49 -51.27 -40.26
N ASN A 40 13.99 -52.25 -39.50
CA ASN A 40 15.28 -52.16 -38.84
C ASN A 40 16.43 -52.48 -39.80
N CYS A 41 17.49 -51.68 -39.69
CA CYS A 41 18.72 -51.86 -40.44
C CYS A 41 19.50 -53.05 -39.91
N LEU A 42 20.08 -53.85 -40.81
CA LEU A 42 20.91 -55.01 -40.44
C LEU A 42 22.27 -54.64 -39.83
N ILE A 43 22.74 -53.38 -39.98
CA ILE A 43 24.02 -52.92 -39.40
C ILE A 43 23.79 -52.19 -38.07
N CYS A 44 22.98 -51.14 -38.07
CA CYS A 44 22.81 -50.30 -36.88
C CYS A 44 21.67 -50.77 -35.98
N HIS A 45 20.83 -51.71 -36.43
CA HIS A 45 19.67 -52.22 -35.71
C HIS A 45 18.59 -51.17 -35.36
N CYS A 46 18.71 -49.93 -35.84
CA CYS A 46 17.69 -48.89 -35.76
C CYS A 46 16.75 -48.91 -36.97
N VAL A 47 15.61 -48.22 -36.87
CA VAL A 47 14.74 -47.90 -38.03
C VAL A 47 15.58 -47.26 -39.14
N MET A 48 15.47 -47.79 -40.36
CA MET A 48 16.31 -47.40 -41.49
C MET A 48 16.12 -45.93 -41.87
N ARG A 49 17.22 -45.17 -41.92
CA ARG A 49 17.28 -43.83 -42.53
C ARG A 49 17.69 -43.98 -43.99
N GLU A 50 16.85 -43.50 -44.90
CA GLU A 50 17.04 -43.63 -46.36
C GLU A 50 17.34 -45.09 -46.75
N PRO A 51 16.37 -46.02 -46.64
CA PRO A 51 16.59 -47.44 -46.83
C PRO A 51 17.08 -47.74 -48.25
N HIS A 52 18.28 -48.29 -48.35
CA HIS A 52 18.90 -48.73 -49.59
C HIS A 52 18.84 -50.25 -49.72
N ILE A 53 18.43 -50.71 -50.90
CA ILE A 53 18.44 -52.13 -51.28
C ILE A 53 19.74 -52.44 -52.03
N VAL A 54 20.41 -53.53 -51.64
CA VAL A 54 21.63 -54.00 -52.30
C VAL A 54 21.33 -54.94 -53.48
N THR A 55 22.06 -54.80 -54.59
CA THR A 55 21.81 -55.55 -55.83
C THR A 55 22.08 -57.05 -55.71
N CYS A 56 23.02 -57.46 -54.88
CA CYS A 56 23.49 -58.85 -54.80
C CYS A 56 22.54 -59.80 -54.04
N CYS A 57 21.81 -59.31 -53.03
CA CYS A 57 20.95 -60.15 -52.18
C CYS A 57 19.63 -59.49 -51.77
N SER A 58 19.31 -58.32 -52.32
CA SER A 58 18.05 -57.60 -52.10
C SER A 58 17.75 -57.26 -50.62
N ARG A 59 18.78 -57.28 -49.77
CA ARG A 59 18.70 -56.84 -48.37
C ARG A 59 18.70 -55.32 -48.27
N LYS A 60 18.10 -54.81 -47.20
CA LYS A 60 17.82 -53.38 -47.00
C LYS A 60 18.58 -52.88 -45.78
N MET A 61 19.20 -51.70 -45.91
CA MET A 61 20.05 -51.10 -44.88
C MET A 61 19.95 -49.57 -44.98
N CYS A 62 20.33 -48.81 -43.95
CA CYS A 62 20.42 -47.34 -44.09
C CYS A 62 21.43 -46.95 -45.16
N HIS A 63 21.21 -45.84 -45.85
CA HIS A 63 22.16 -45.26 -46.80
C HIS A 63 23.57 -45.13 -46.21
N ASP A 64 23.71 -44.44 -45.08
CA ASP A 64 25.00 -44.25 -44.39
C ASP A 64 25.66 -45.56 -43.95
N CYS A 65 24.85 -46.56 -43.59
CA CYS A 65 25.37 -47.86 -43.17
C CYS A 65 25.99 -48.61 -44.33
N ILE A 66 25.28 -48.72 -45.46
CA ILE A 66 25.78 -49.43 -46.63
C ILE A 66 26.89 -48.65 -47.34
N GLN A 67 26.82 -47.32 -47.33
CA GLN A 67 27.85 -46.47 -47.91
C GLN A 67 29.18 -46.61 -47.16
N ARG A 68 29.17 -46.67 -45.82
CA ARG A 68 30.40 -46.93 -45.03
C ARG A 68 31.04 -48.27 -45.38
N VAL A 69 30.25 -49.32 -45.56
CA VAL A 69 30.74 -50.64 -46.00
C VAL A 69 31.37 -50.55 -47.39
N HIS A 70 30.71 -49.86 -48.31
CA HIS A 70 31.20 -49.68 -49.68
C HIS A 70 32.53 -48.89 -49.72
N ILE A 71 32.62 -47.78 -48.99
CA ILE A 71 33.84 -46.94 -48.91
C ILE A 71 35.01 -47.69 -48.27
N SER A 72 34.74 -48.58 -47.29
CA SER A 72 35.78 -49.39 -46.64
C SER A 72 36.22 -50.62 -47.45
N GLY A 73 35.71 -50.79 -48.68
CA GLY A 73 36.05 -51.92 -49.55
C GLY A 73 35.62 -53.28 -49.00
N GLN A 74 34.71 -53.30 -48.03
CA GLN A 74 34.20 -54.53 -47.43
C GLN A 74 33.14 -55.16 -48.34
N PRO A 75 33.06 -56.50 -48.41
CA PRO A 75 32.02 -57.17 -49.19
C PRO A 75 30.63 -56.96 -48.57
N CYS A 76 29.58 -57.36 -49.29
CA CYS A 76 28.21 -57.24 -48.79
C CYS A 76 28.08 -57.83 -47.37
N PRO A 77 27.53 -57.09 -46.38
CA PRO A 77 27.47 -57.55 -44.98
C PRO A 77 26.63 -58.82 -44.77
N TYR A 78 25.77 -59.15 -45.73
CA TYR A 78 24.87 -60.29 -45.66
C TYR A 78 25.38 -61.49 -46.47
N CYS A 79 25.61 -61.35 -47.78
CA CYS A 79 25.98 -62.46 -48.66
C CYS A 79 27.47 -62.54 -49.00
N ARG A 80 28.28 -61.57 -48.54
CA ARG A 80 29.72 -61.45 -48.80
C ARG A 80 30.13 -61.29 -50.27
N GLU A 81 29.20 -60.90 -51.13
CA GLU A 81 29.53 -60.53 -52.52
C GLU A 81 30.47 -59.30 -52.53
N PRO A 82 31.67 -59.39 -53.15
CA PRO A 82 32.61 -58.27 -53.23
C PRO A 82 32.11 -57.11 -54.10
N ASN A 83 31.37 -57.41 -55.17
CA ASN A 83 30.90 -56.39 -56.12
C ASN A 83 29.39 -56.17 -55.95
N PHE A 84 29.01 -55.23 -55.10
CA PHE A 84 27.60 -54.85 -54.92
C PHE A 84 27.38 -53.35 -55.14
N ASN A 85 26.19 -53.02 -55.62
CA ASN A 85 25.68 -51.66 -55.68
C ASN A 85 24.47 -51.52 -54.74
N SER A 86 24.09 -50.29 -54.40
CA SER A 86 22.89 -50.02 -53.62
C SER A 86 22.08 -48.88 -54.21
N PHE A 87 20.77 -48.92 -54.08
CA PHE A 87 19.86 -47.87 -54.54
C PHE A 87 18.75 -47.65 -53.52
N LEU A 88 18.20 -46.43 -53.49
CA LEU A 88 17.11 -46.05 -52.59
C LEU A 88 15.84 -46.86 -52.88
N GLU A 89 15.34 -47.54 -51.87
CA GLU A 89 14.05 -48.24 -51.92
C GLU A 89 12.93 -47.26 -51.57
N ARG A 90 12.35 -46.64 -52.60
CA ARG A 90 11.41 -45.52 -52.45
C ARG A 90 10.15 -45.90 -51.68
N GLN A 91 9.60 -47.09 -51.91
CA GLN A 91 8.36 -47.51 -51.25
C GLN A 91 8.60 -47.66 -49.74
N LEU A 92 9.66 -48.37 -49.36
CA LEU A 92 10.02 -48.55 -47.97
C LEU A 92 10.37 -47.22 -47.28
N ASN A 93 11.05 -46.32 -48.00
CA ASN A 93 11.35 -44.99 -47.47
C ASN A 93 10.06 -44.22 -47.14
N SER A 94 9.04 -44.28 -48.02
CA SER A 94 7.75 -43.65 -47.74
C SER A 94 7.07 -44.29 -46.52
N GLU A 95 7.02 -45.63 -46.45
CA GLU A 95 6.40 -46.34 -45.32
C GLU A 95 7.06 -45.99 -43.97
N ILE A 96 8.39 -45.86 -43.94
CA ILE A 96 9.13 -45.44 -42.73
C ILE A 96 8.83 -43.98 -42.39
N LEU A 97 8.76 -43.11 -43.39
CA LEU A 97 8.47 -41.69 -43.21
C LEU A 97 7.02 -41.42 -42.75
N ASP A 98 6.10 -42.36 -42.96
CA ASP A 98 4.70 -42.32 -42.50
C ASP A 98 4.52 -42.75 -41.04
N LEU A 99 5.59 -43.24 -40.39
CA LEU A 99 5.55 -43.60 -38.97
C LEU A 99 5.23 -42.40 -38.08
N ILE A 100 4.37 -42.60 -37.09
CA ILE A 100 3.97 -41.56 -36.13
C ILE A 100 5.00 -41.44 -35.00
N VAL A 101 5.50 -40.23 -34.81
CA VAL A 101 6.52 -39.89 -33.82
C VAL A 101 6.09 -38.71 -32.95
N ARG A 102 6.67 -38.63 -31.76
CA ARG A 102 6.66 -37.43 -30.91
C ARG A 102 7.83 -36.53 -31.26
N CYS A 103 7.66 -35.23 -31.04
CA CYS A 103 8.77 -34.29 -31.11
C CYS A 103 9.93 -34.71 -30.20
N THR A 104 11.16 -34.50 -30.65
CA THR A 104 12.37 -34.74 -29.84
C THR A 104 12.34 -33.95 -28.51
N HIS A 105 11.76 -32.75 -28.54
CA HIS A 105 11.57 -31.90 -27.37
C HIS A 105 10.32 -32.27 -26.53
N HIS A 106 9.75 -33.46 -26.70
CA HIS A 106 8.57 -33.90 -25.95
C HIS A 106 8.81 -33.86 -24.43
N ASN A 107 9.98 -34.29 -23.98
CA ASN A 107 10.36 -34.24 -22.56
C ASN A 107 10.45 -32.81 -22.00
N ASN A 108 10.62 -31.81 -22.87
CA ASN A 108 10.62 -30.40 -22.50
C ASN A 108 9.21 -29.78 -22.51
N GLY A 109 8.17 -30.55 -22.90
CA GLY A 109 6.78 -30.12 -22.96
C GLY A 109 6.24 -29.91 -24.38
N CYS A 110 6.94 -30.36 -25.43
CA CYS A 110 6.40 -30.29 -26.79
C CYS A 110 5.38 -31.41 -27.03
N GLU A 111 4.13 -31.03 -27.27
CA GLU A 111 3.02 -31.96 -27.50
C GLU A 111 2.86 -32.39 -28.97
N TRP A 112 3.76 -31.94 -29.86
CA TRP A 112 3.65 -32.24 -31.27
C TRP A 112 3.81 -33.74 -31.53
N VAL A 113 2.86 -34.27 -32.30
CA VAL A 113 2.80 -35.64 -32.80
C VAL A 113 2.46 -35.55 -34.28
N GLY A 114 3.18 -36.31 -35.10
CA GLY A 114 2.96 -36.35 -36.53
C GLY A 114 3.80 -37.40 -37.22
N GLU A 115 3.75 -37.41 -38.54
CA GLU A 115 4.57 -38.31 -39.36
C GLU A 115 6.06 -37.94 -39.27
N LEU A 116 6.93 -38.94 -39.33
CA LEU A 116 8.39 -38.76 -39.29
C LEU A 116 8.88 -37.77 -40.37
N ARG A 117 8.25 -37.76 -41.56
CA ARG A 117 8.56 -36.79 -42.64
C ARG A 117 8.42 -35.33 -42.22
N ASP A 118 7.50 -35.01 -41.32
CA ASP A 118 7.20 -33.63 -40.93
C ASP A 118 7.93 -33.19 -39.66
N LEU A 119 8.58 -34.12 -38.95
CA LEU A 119 9.33 -33.80 -37.73
C LEU A 119 10.42 -32.75 -38.00
N LYS A 120 11.19 -32.91 -39.08
CA LYS A 120 12.26 -31.96 -39.44
C LYS A 120 11.72 -30.56 -39.74
N LYS A 121 10.53 -30.46 -40.35
CA LYS A 121 9.86 -29.17 -40.57
C LYS A 121 9.40 -28.57 -39.25
N HIS A 122 8.81 -29.37 -38.37
CA HIS A 122 8.36 -28.92 -37.06
C HIS A 122 9.51 -28.37 -36.18
N THR A 123 10.63 -29.09 -36.13
CA THR A 123 11.80 -28.72 -35.31
C THR A 123 12.75 -27.75 -35.98
N ASN A 124 12.53 -27.34 -37.24
CA ASN A 124 13.38 -26.38 -37.92
C ASN A 124 13.52 -25.10 -37.08
N PRO A 125 14.74 -24.65 -36.70
CA PRO A 125 14.94 -23.44 -35.90
C PRO A 125 14.45 -22.15 -36.57
N VAL A 126 14.39 -22.09 -37.90
CA VAL A 126 14.05 -20.88 -38.66
C VAL A 126 12.55 -20.71 -38.83
N ASP A 127 11.87 -21.70 -39.40
CA ASP A 127 10.45 -21.63 -39.83
C ASP A 127 9.55 -22.69 -39.18
N GLY A 128 10.11 -23.55 -38.32
CA GLY A 128 9.35 -24.59 -37.64
C GLY A 128 8.36 -24.04 -36.60
N SER A 129 7.46 -24.90 -36.15
CA SER A 129 6.43 -24.57 -35.15
C SER A 129 6.80 -25.00 -33.72
N CYS A 130 7.89 -25.77 -33.53
CA CYS A 130 8.31 -26.23 -32.20
C CYS A 130 8.65 -25.07 -31.25
N ARG A 131 7.89 -24.92 -30.17
CA ARG A 131 8.13 -23.87 -29.16
C ARG A 131 9.39 -24.09 -28.31
N PHE A 132 9.94 -25.30 -28.34
CA PHE A 132 11.02 -25.76 -27.46
C PHE A 132 12.36 -25.94 -28.18
N VAL A 133 12.43 -25.65 -29.48
CA VAL A 133 13.71 -25.59 -30.17
C VAL A 133 14.48 -24.35 -29.74
N LYS A 134 15.81 -24.46 -29.61
CA LYS A 134 16.68 -23.30 -29.46
C LYS A 134 16.80 -22.58 -30.79
N VAL A 135 16.56 -21.28 -30.76
CA VAL A 135 16.70 -20.39 -31.92
C VAL A 135 17.76 -19.34 -31.62
N LYS A 136 18.41 -18.86 -32.67
CA LYS A 136 19.29 -17.69 -32.58
C LYS A 136 18.45 -16.42 -32.62
N CYS A 137 18.94 -15.37 -31.98
CA CYS A 137 18.31 -14.06 -32.06
C CYS A 137 18.25 -13.58 -33.53
N PRO A 138 17.07 -13.19 -34.04
CA PRO A 138 16.93 -12.68 -35.40
C PRO A 138 17.64 -11.32 -35.60
N PHE A 139 17.99 -10.64 -34.51
CA PHE A 139 18.73 -9.38 -34.52
C PHE A 139 20.25 -9.57 -34.36
N GLY A 140 20.74 -10.81 -34.46
CA GLY A 140 22.18 -11.10 -34.47
C GLY A 140 22.88 -10.95 -33.12
N CYS A 141 22.15 -10.97 -32.00
CA CYS A 141 22.79 -11.10 -30.69
C CYS A 141 23.31 -12.54 -30.48
N PRO A 142 24.36 -12.74 -29.65
CA PRO A 142 24.99 -14.05 -29.48
C PRO A 142 24.16 -15.04 -28.65
N VAL A 143 23.02 -14.61 -28.09
CA VAL A 143 22.19 -15.43 -27.19
C VAL A 143 21.30 -16.37 -28.01
N ALA A 144 21.39 -17.67 -27.70
CA ALA A 144 20.42 -18.66 -28.11
C ALA A 144 19.37 -18.85 -27.00
N TYR A 145 18.10 -18.96 -27.38
CA TYR A 145 16.99 -19.11 -26.45
C TYR A 145 15.92 -20.03 -27.04
N LEU A 146 15.04 -20.58 -26.20
CA LEU A 146 13.92 -21.39 -26.67
C LEU A 146 12.93 -20.50 -27.44
N ARG A 147 12.41 -20.96 -28.58
CA ARG A 147 11.45 -20.17 -29.39
C ARG A 147 10.31 -19.56 -28.56
N LYS A 148 9.79 -20.28 -27.56
CA LYS A 148 8.75 -19.77 -26.65
C LYS A 148 9.14 -18.52 -25.86
N ASN A 149 10.43 -18.30 -25.61
CA ASN A 149 10.99 -17.18 -24.86
C ASN A 149 11.40 -16.01 -25.78
N ALA A 150 10.99 -16.01 -27.06
CA ALA A 150 11.37 -14.96 -28.00
C ALA A 150 10.95 -13.56 -27.54
N ILE A 151 9.74 -13.43 -27.00
CA ILE A 151 9.20 -12.15 -26.50
C ILE A 151 10.00 -11.65 -25.30
N ASP A 152 10.31 -12.56 -24.36
CA ASP A 152 11.10 -12.23 -23.18
C ASP A 152 12.50 -11.78 -23.57
N HIS A 153 13.13 -12.50 -24.51
CA HIS A 153 14.42 -12.09 -25.05
C HIS A 153 14.33 -10.72 -25.76
N GLU A 154 13.30 -10.47 -26.57
CA GLU A 154 13.09 -9.16 -27.22
C GLU A 154 12.99 -8.02 -26.20
N SER A 155 12.49 -8.26 -24.99
CA SER A 155 12.42 -7.20 -23.97
C SER A 155 13.80 -6.78 -23.45
N ILE A 156 14.80 -7.66 -23.48
CA ILE A 156 16.15 -7.44 -22.92
C ILE A 156 17.28 -7.44 -23.97
N CYS A 157 16.97 -7.71 -25.24
CA CYS A 157 17.97 -7.85 -26.28
C CYS A 157 18.76 -6.54 -26.50
N THR A 158 20.08 -6.66 -26.57
CA THR A 158 21.01 -5.53 -26.79
C THR A 158 21.07 -5.09 -28.25
N ASN A 159 20.73 -5.98 -29.19
CA ASN A 159 20.82 -5.73 -30.63
C ASN A 159 19.47 -5.45 -31.27
N LEU A 160 18.45 -5.06 -30.49
CA LEU A 160 17.16 -4.63 -31.05
C LEU A 160 17.38 -3.50 -32.07
N PRO A 161 16.63 -3.47 -33.18
CA PRO A 161 16.62 -2.33 -34.09
C PRO A 161 16.24 -1.05 -33.33
N PRO A 162 16.81 0.13 -33.68
CA PRO A 162 16.53 1.40 -33.00
C PRO A 162 15.03 1.69 -32.84
N GLU A 163 14.21 1.35 -33.83
CA GLU A 163 12.76 1.57 -33.82
C GLU A 163 12.08 0.76 -32.71
N LYS A 164 12.51 -0.50 -32.53
CA LYS A 164 12.02 -1.35 -31.44
C LYS A 164 12.53 -0.89 -30.07
N GLN A 165 13.77 -0.40 -29.99
CA GLN A 165 14.32 0.17 -28.76
C GLN A 165 13.52 1.39 -28.29
N VAL A 166 13.25 2.34 -29.20
CA VAL A 166 12.46 3.54 -28.89
C VAL A 166 11.05 3.17 -28.42
N LYS A 167 10.41 2.17 -29.06
CA LYS A 167 9.09 1.70 -28.63
C LYS A 167 9.11 1.09 -27.24
N ARG A 168 10.14 0.29 -26.90
CA ARG A 168 10.34 -0.28 -25.55
C ARG A 168 10.47 0.83 -24.51
N ILE A 169 11.38 1.78 -24.75
CA ILE A 169 11.66 2.88 -23.84
C ILE A 169 10.43 3.76 -23.65
N THR A 170 9.76 4.14 -24.75
CA THR A 170 8.51 4.94 -24.71
C THR A 170 7.40 4.22 -23.94
N GLY A 171 7.30 2.89 -24.09
CA GLY A 171 6.37 2.06 -23.33
C GLY A 171 6.64 2.11 -21.83
N GLN A 172 7.90 1.90 -21.43
CA GLN A 172 8.33 1.98 -20.03
C GLN A 172 8.02 3.34 -19.41
N PHE A 173 8.40 4.43 -20.09
CA PHE A 173 8.10 5.79 -19.63
C PHE A 173 6.59 6.04 -19.51
N LYS A 174 5.78 5.50 -20.43
CA LYS A 174 4.32 5.66 -20.37
C LYS A 174 3.72 4.97 -19.14
N ASP A 175 4.21 3.77 -18.81
CA ASP A 175 3.75 3.03 -17.64
C ASP A 175 4.18 3.70 -16.34
N GLU A 176 5.42 4.16 -16.24
CA GLU A 176 5.92 4.95 -15.10
C GLU A 176 5.14 6.26 -14.92
N LEU A 177 4.87 6.98 -16.02
CA LEU A 177 4.09 8.20 -16.00
C LEU A 177 2.66 7.95 -15.51
N LYS A 178 2.05 6.83 -15.91
CA LYS A 178 0.72 6.45 -15.46
C LYS A 178 0.68 6.15 -13.96
N VAL A 179 1.65 5.39 -13.45
CA VAL A 179 1.77 5.11 -12.01
C VAL A 179 1.93 6.41 -11.21
N THR A 180 2.84 7.27 -11.66
CA THR A 180 3.12 8.57 -11.03
C THR A 180 1.87 9.45 -11.02
N LEU A 181 1.12 9.51 -12.12
CA LEU A 181 -0.12 10.27 -12.22
C LEU A 181 -1.19 9.76 -11.23
N SER A 182 -1.36 8.44 -11.11
CA SER A 182 -2.28 7.86 -10.14
C SER A 182 -1.90 8.19 -8.70
N GLN A 183 -0.61 8.17 -8.37
CA GLN A 183 -0.13 8.59 -7.03
C GLN A 183 -0.46 10.06 -6.75
N PHE A 184 -0.19 10.96 -7.69
CA PHE A 184 -0.54 12.38 -7.54
C PHE A 184 -2.05 12.60 -7.37
N GLN A 185 -2.87 11.84 -8.09
CA GLN A 185 -4.33 11.93 -7.96
C GLN A 185 -4.81 11.53 -6.57
N GLU A 186 -4.27 10.45 -6.00
CA GLU A 186 -4.62 10.02 -4.64
C GLU A 186 -4.16 11.01 -3.58
N LEU A 187 -2.93 11.54 -3.71
CA LEU A 187 -2.44 12.61 -2.83
C LEU A 187 -3.34 13.86 -2.89
N TYR A 188 -3.72 14.31 -4.10
CA TYR A 188 -4.59 15.45 -4.27
C TYR A 188 -5.97 15.23 -3.63
N LYS A 189 -6.56 14.04 -3.78
CA LYS A 189 -7.84 13.68 -3.13
C LYS A 189 -7.72 13.72 -1.61
N SER A 190 -6.66 13.13 -1.06
CA SER A 190 -6.39 13.11 0.38
C SER A 190 -6.24 14.52 0.94
N GLU A 191 -5.39 15.34 0.31
CA GLU A 191 -5.13 16.71 0.76
C GLU A 191 -6.38 17.59 0.63
N SER A 192 -7.16 17.42 -0.45
CA SER A 192 -8.44 18.12 -0.62
C SER A 192 -9.44 17.75 0.48
N ALA A 193 -9.50 16.48 0.90
CA ALA A 193 -10.36 16.06 2.01
C ALA A 193 -9.89 16.67 3.34
N HIS A 194 -8.58 16.70 3.58
CA HIS A 194 -8.00 17.30 4.79
C HIS A 194 -8.28 18.81 4.87
N VAL A 195 -8.14 19.54 3.76
CA VAL A 195 -8.49 20.97 3.70
C VAL A 195 -9.97 21.21 3.98
N LYS A 196 -10.87 20.37 3.47
CA LYS A 196 -12.31 20.47 3.75
C LYS A 196 -12.60 20.27 5.24
N GLU A 197 -12.02 19.24 5.84
CA GLU A 197 -12.17 18.96 7.27
C GLU A 197 -11.68 20.12 8.14
N LEU A 198 -10.47 20.63 7.87
CA LEU A 198 -9.93 21.80 8.57
C LEU A 198 -10.82 23.03 8.41
N THR A 199 -11.41 23.23 7.23
CA THR A 199 -12.35 24.34 6.99
C THR A 199 -13.59 24.20 7.87
N THR A 200 -14.18 23.01 7.94
CA THR A 200 -15.34 22.72 8.79
C THR A 200 -15.02 22.91 10.29
N GLN A 201 -13.86 22.44 10.74
CA GLN A 201 -13.41 22.65 12.13
C GLN A 201 -13.23 24.13 12.45
N LEU A 202 -12.67 24.91 11.53
CA LEU A 202 -12.47 26.34 11.70
C LEU A 202 -13.80 27.09 11.78
N GLU A 203 -14.80 26.71 10.98
CA GLU A 203 -16.16 27.26 11.06
C GLU A 203 -16.84 26.94 12.39
N ALA A 204 -16.73 25.69 12.87
CA ALA A 204 -17.27 25.28 14.17
C ALA A 204 -16.61 26.05 15.33
N LEU A 205 -15.29 26.25 15.27
CA LEU A 205 -14.54 27.02 16.27
C LEU A 205 -14.97 28.49 16.29
N LYS A 206 -15.18 29.11 15.12
CA LYS A 206 -15.68 30.49 15.01
C LYS A 206 -17.06 30.64 15.66
N GLU A 207 -17.97 29.69 15.42
CA GLU A 207 -19.30 29.72 16.02
C GLU A 207 -19.25 29.50 17.53
N SER A 208 -18.39 28.59 18.01
CA SER A 208 -18.16 28.39 19.45
C SER A 208 -17.63 29.67 20.11
N HIS A 209 -16.64 30.32 19.49
CA HIS A 209 -16.07 31.57 20.00
C HIS A 209 -17.11 32.70 20.05
N LYS A 210 -17.98 32.79 19.03
CA LYS A 210 -19.09 33.77 19.01
C LYS A 210 -20.06 33.54 20.17
N LYS A 211 -20.42 32.28 20.45
CA LYS A 211 -21.29 31.92 21.58
C LYS A 211 -20.63 32.25 22.92
N GLU A 212 -19.34 31.96 23.06
CA GLU A 212 -18.55 32.30 24.25
C GLU A 212 -18.53 33.82 24.49
N GLN A 213 -18.29 34.62 23.45
CA GLN A 213 -18.35 36.09 23.54
C GLN A 213 -19.71 36.59 23.98
N GLN A 214 -20.80 36.08 23.41
CA GLN A 214 -22.16 36.43 23.83
C GLN A 214 -22.44 36.04 25.28
N HIS A 215 -21.94 34.87 25.71
CA HIS A 215 -22.07 34.43 27.08
C HIS A 215 -21.32 35.36 28.05
N GLN A 216 -20.08 35.74 27.72
CA GLN A 216 -19.28 36.67 28.50
C GLN A 216 -19.93 38.06 28.61
N GLU A 217 -20.48 38.59 27.52
CA GLU A 217 -21.22 39.86 27.54
C GLU A 217 -22.45 39.79 28.45
N LYS A 218 -23.21 38.69 28.37
CA LYS A 218 -24.38 38.47 29.22
C LYS A 218 -23.99 38.36 30.70
N MET A 219 -22.93 37.61 31.01
CA MET A 219 -22.38 37.49 32.36
C MET A 219 -21.95 38.86 32.90
N LYS A 220 -21.27 39.68 32.08
CA LYS A 220 -20.86 41.03 32.47
C LYS A 220 -22.05 41.93 32.78
N TYR A 221 -23.08 41.89 31.94
CA TYR A 221 -24.32 42.65 32.16
C TYR A 221 -25.02 42.22 33.46
N GLN A 222 -25.13 40.91 33.70
CA GLN A 222 -25.73 40.37 34.92
C GLN A 222 -24.94 40.80 36.16
N PHE A 223 -23.62 40.65 36.16
CA PHE A 223 -22.78 41.08 37.25
C PHE A 223 -22.92 42.59 37.55
N GLU A 224 -22.99 43.42 36.51
CA GLU A 224 -23.15 44.86 36.66
C GLU A 224 -24.55 45.24 37.20
N ALA A 225 -25.59 44.48 36.83
CA ALA A 225 -26.92 44.61 37.39
C ALA A 225 -26.97 44.21 38.87
N GLU A 226 -26.40 43.06 39.25
CA GLU A 226 -26.30 42.60 40.64
C GLU A 226 -25.52 43.58 41.51
N LYS A 227 -24.40 44.11 41.00
CA LYS A 227 -23.62 45.14 41.68
C LYS A 227 -24.45 46.40 41.97
N LYS A 228 -25.26 46.85 40.99
CA LYS A 228 -26.15 48.02 41.17
C LYS A 228 -27.23 47.73 42.19
N GLN A 229 -27.82 46.53 42.15
CA GLN A 229 -28.84 46.11 43.11
C GLN A 229 -28.27 46.09 44.54
N LEU A 230 -27.13 45.42 44.76
CA LEU A 230 -26.47 45.39 46.07
C LEU A 230 -26.12 46.77 46.60
N LEU A 231 -25.65 47.67 45.72
CA LEU A 231 -25.36 49.04 46.10
C LEU A 231 -26.63 49.78 46.55
N GLU A 232 -27.75 49.58 45.87
CA GLU A 232 -29.02 50.19 46.23
C GLU A 232 -29.60 49.63 47.53
N GLU A 233 -29.54 48.31 47.71
CA GLU A 233 -29.90 47.64 48.97
C GLU A 233 -29.05 48.17 50.15
N SER A 234 -27.74 48.33 49.94
CA SER A 234 -26.85 48.90 50.96
C SER A 234 -27.19 50.35 51.31
N LYS A 235 -27.51 51.19 50.31
CA LYS A 235 -27.96 52.58 50.57
C LYS A 235 -29.27 52.60 51.37
N GLN A 236 -30.23 51.75 51.03
CA GLN A 236 -31.50 51.66 51.75
C GLN A 236 -31.29 51.23 53.20
N GLN A 237 -30.42 50.24 53.45
CA GLN A 237 -30.06 49.82 54.80
C GLN A 237 -29.41 50.96 55.60
N ILE A 238 -28.48 51.71 54.99
CA ILE A 238 -27.84 52.86 55.64
C ILE A 238 -28.87 53.94 55.96
N ALA A 239 -29.82 54.22 55.07
CA ALA A 239 -30.88 55.21 55.30
C ALA A 239 -31.77 54.80 56.50
N LEU A 240 -32.18 53.54 56.56
CA LEU A 240 -32.97 53.01 57.68
C LEU A 240 -32.21 53.08 59.01
N LEU A 241 -30.92 52.73 59.00
CA LEU A 241 -30.07 52.86 60.19
C LEU A 241 -29.96 54.33 60.65
N PHE A 242 -29.82 55.26 59.71
CA PHE A 242 -29.73 56.69 60.01
C PHE A 242 -31.05 57.23 60.61
N GLU A 243 -32.20 56.81 60.09
CA GLU A 243 -33.51 57.15 60.64
C GLU A 243 -33.71 56.61 62.05
N SER A 244 -33.33 55.34 62.30
CA SER A 244 -33.37 54.74 63.64
C SER A 244 -32.50 55.50 64.63
N LEU A 245 -31.25 55.77 64.26
CA LEU A 245 -30.31 56.49 65.13
C LEU A 245 -30.80 57.92 65.43
N ARG A 246 -31.39 58.59 64.43
CA ARG A 246 -31.99 59.92 64.60
C ARG A 246 -33.17 59.90 65.56
N ALA A 247 -34.02 58.88 65.47
CA ALA A 247 -35.16 58.70 66.38
C ALA A 247 -34.68 58.50 67.83
N GLU A 248 -33.69 57.63 68.03
CA GLU A 248 -33.06 57.39 69.34
C GLU A 248 -32.44 58.68 69.92
N PHE A 249 -31.68 59.42 69.11
CA PHE A 249 -31.08 60.68 69.53
C PHE A 249 -32.13 61.71 69.95
N ASN A 250 -33.17 61.89 69.14
CA ASN A 250 -34.27 62.83 69.45
C ASN A 250 -35.00 62.42 70.74
N GLN A 251 -35.20 61.12 70.96
CA GLN A 251 -35.81 60.60 72.18
C GLN A 251 -34.93 60.90 73.40
N GLN A 252 -33.61 60.66 73.32
CA GLN A 252 -32.68 61.01 74.40
C GLN A 252 -32.67 62.51 74.69
N MET A 253 -32.66 63.35 73.66
CA MET A 253 -32.71 64.81 73.82
C MET A 253 -34.00 65.25 74.51
N LYS A 254 -35.13 64.63 74.18
CA LYS A 254 -36.41 64.90 74.85
C LYS A 254 -36.34 64.55 76.34
N ILE A 255 -35.83 63.36 76.68
CA ILE A 255 -35.64 62.92 78.07
C ILE A 255 -34.73 63.91 78.82
N LYS A 256 -33.58 64.28 78.24
CA LYS A 256 -32.64 65.23 78.84
C LYS A 256 -33.24 66.61 79.07
N ASN A 257 -34.06 67.09 78.13
CA ASN A 257 -34.75 68.37 78.27
C ASN A 257 -35.80 68.33 79.38
N GLU A 258 -36.56 67.24 79.48
CA GLU A 258 -37.51 67.01 80.58
C GLU A 258 -36.79 66.94 81.94
N GLU A 259 -35.66 66.23 82.03
CA GLU A 259 -34.79 66.21 83.23
C GLU A 259 -34.31 67.61 83.60
N HIS A 260 -33.84 68.40 82.62
CA HIS A 260 -33.36 69.76 82.86
C HIS A 260 -34.49 70.70 83.32
N GLN A 261 -35.69 70.60 82.72
CA GLN A 261 -36.86 71.35 83.17
C GLN A 261 -37.25 71.00 84.61
N GLN A 262 -37.20 69.71 84.97
CA GLN A 262 -37.44 69.27 86.35
C GLN A 262 -36.40 69.83 87.32
N GLN A 263 -35.12 69.84 86.94
CA GLN A 263 -34.05 70.44 87.74
C GLN A 263 -34.27 71.95 87.95
N MET A 264 -34.63 72.68 86.91
CA MET A 264 -34.93 74.13 87.00
C MET A 264 -36.11 74.39 87.93
N MET A 265 -37.19 73.60 87.83
CA MET A 265 -38.35 73.72 88.70
C MET A 265 -38.00 73.39 90.17
N GLN A 266 -37.11 72.41 90.40
CA GLN A 266 -36.63 72.09 91.72
C GLN A 266 -35.75 73.21 92.30
N MET A 267 -34.87 73.80 91.49
CA MET A 267 -34.04 74.94 91.88
C MET A 267 -34.90 76.16 92.24
N GLN A 268 -35.95 76.46 91.47
CA GLN A 268 -36.91 77.51 91.79
C GLN A 268 -37.59 77.27 93.14
N LYS A 269 -38.08 76.04 93.39
CA LYS A 269 -38.68 75.66 94.68
C LYS A 269 -37.69 75.83 95.84
N GLU A 270 -36.43 75.44 95.65
CA GLU A 270 -35.38 75.63 96.66
C GLU A 270 -35.06 77.11 96.90
N PHE A 271 -35.03 77.92 95.84
CA PHE A 271 -34.84 79.37 95.96
C PHE A 271 -35.99 80.02 96.73
N GLU A 272 -37.24 79.72 96.38
CA GLU A 272 -38.43 80.18 97.10
C GLU A 272 -38.43 79.74 98.56
N LYS A 273 -37.99 78.50 98.84
CA LYS A 273 -37.84 78.00 100.20
C LYS A 273 -36.80 78.79 100.98
N LYS A 274 -35.62 79.02 100.40
CA LYS A 274 -34.54 79.80 101.02
C LYS A 274 -34.92 81.27 101.23
N GLU A 275 -35.67 81.88 100.31
CA GLU A 275 -36.23 83.21 100.51
C GLU A 275 -37.21 83.24 101.68
N ARG A 276 -38.09 82.23 101.80
CA ARG A 276 -38.99 82.07 102.95
C ARG A 276 -38.20 81.96 104.26
N GLU A 277 -37.22 81.08 104.32
CA GLU A 277 -36.34 80.88 105.48
C GLU A 277 -35.58 82.17 105.84
N ARG A 278 -35.11 82.93 104.84
CA ARG A 278 -34.40 84.21 105.04
C ARG A 278 -35.35 85.30 105.54
N SER A 279 -36.57 85.38 105.00
CA SER A 279 -37.61 86.30 105.47
C SER A 279 -38.02 85.99 106.91
N GLU A 280 -38.18 84.71 107.25
CA GLU A 280 -38.43 84.26 108.63
C GLU A 280 -37.26 84.61 109.57
N ALA A 281 -36.01 84.43 109.13
CA ALA A 281 -34.83 84.79 109.92
C ALA A 281 -34.70 86.32 110.14
N VAL A 282 -35.00 87.13 109.12
CA VAL A 282 -35.05 88.60 109.25
C VAL A 282 -36.16 89.02 110.22
N ASN A 283 -37.34 88.41 110.12
CA ASN A 283 -38.44 88.67 111.05
C ASN A 283 -38.07 88.29 112.50
N LYS A 284 -37.33 87.19 112.68
CA LYS A 284 -36.79 86.77 113.98
C LYS A 284 -35.75 87.75 114.52
N GLN A 285 -34.79 88.20 113.70
CA GLN A 285 -33.81 89.22 114.09
C GLN A 285 -34.46 90.57 114.39
N LEU A 286 -35.52 90.95 113.67
CA LEU A 286 -36.30 92.16 113.92
C LEU A 286 -37.07 92.07 115.24
N ALA A 287 -37.54 90.88 115.63
CA ALA A 287 -38.13 90.63 116.94
C ALA A 287 -37.09 90.71 118.06
N GLU A 288 -35.89 90.14 117.87
CA GLU A 288 -34.79 90.20 118.83
C GLU A 288 -34.20 91.62 119.01
N LEU A 289 -34.26 92.47 117.98
CA LEU A 289 -33.88 93.89 118.07
C LEU A 289 -34.92 94.72 118.84
N LYS A 290 -36.21 94.44 118.66
CA LYS A 290 -37.28 95.09 119.43
C LYS A 290 -37.21 94.76 120.93
N GLU A 291 -36.81 93.53 121.30
CA GLU A 291 -36.59 93.17 122.71
C GLU A 291 -35.34 93.81 123.34
N LYS A 292 -34.40 94.32 122.54
CA LYS A 292 -33.19 95.02 123.03
C LYS A 292 -33.36 96.53 123.17
N GLU A 293 -34.36 97.13 122.52
CA GLU A 293 -34.71 98.55 122.69
C GLU A 293 -35.57 98.81 123.95
N ASP A 294 -36.08 97.75 124.60
CA ASP A 294 -36.89 97.80 125.82
C ASP A 294 -36.09 97.57 127.14
N LYS A 295 -34.75 97.76 127.12
CA LYS A 295 -33.87 97.72 128.32
C LYS A 295 -32.92 98.90 128.38
#